data_AF-A0A0C2CWD1-F1
#
_entry.id   AF-A0A0C2CWD1-F1
#
_cell.length_a   1.000
_cell.length_b   1.000
_cell.length_c   1.000
_cell.angle_alpha   90.00
_cell.angle_beta   90.00
_cell.angle_gamma   90.00
#
_symmetry.space_group_name_H-M   'P 1'
#
loop_
_entity.id
_entity.type
_entity.pdbx_description
1 polymer ?
#
loop_
_entity_poly.entity_id
_entity_poly.type
_entity_poly.pdbx_seq_one_letter_code
_entity_poly.pdbx_strand_id
1 'polypeptide(L)'
;MNSSLGFTQVNFLDARHRGQFNGTEDTGLDPYRVGGSNIPGFKNAPAAELVNDNGQLKSTDEIRQWLYANGYKSDHPVVTICNTGMQASMLAHIISIAVPEISPRVYNGSMKEMELRDPKRISGGRSHLPN
;
A
#
# COMPACT_ATOMS: atom_id res chain seq x y z
N MET A 1 16.61 23.14 -13.53
CA MET A 1 16.55 22.38 -12.26
C MET A 1 15.53 21.27 -12.46
N ASN A 2 15.98 20.03 -12.63
CA ASN A 2 15.10 18.90 -12.94
C ASN A 2 14.29 18.49 -11.70
N SER A 3 12.99 18.78 -11.72
CA SER A 3 12.02 18.54 -10.64
C SER A 3 11.48 17.11 -10.59
N SER A 4 12.18 16.14 -11.20
CA SER A 4 11.79 14.72 -11.18
C SER A 4 12.46 13.97 -10.03
N LEU A 5 12.11 14.31 -8.78
CA LEU A 5 12.19 13.31 -7.69
C LEU A 5 11.06 12.31 -7.94
N GLY A 6 11.26 11.47 -8.95
CA GLY A 6 10.26 10.52 -9.42
C GLY A 6 9.89 9.53 -8.33
N PHE A 7 8.61 9.16 -8.26
CA PHE A 7 8.08 8.01 -7.52
C PHE A 7 8.87 6.69 -7.75
N THR A 8 9.78 6.67 -8.72
CA THR A 8 10.66 5.57 -9.06
C THR A 8 11.67 5.20 -7.98
N GLN A 9 11.96 6.06 -6.99
CA GLN A 9 12.98 5.81 -5.95
C GLN A 9 12.41 5.47 -4.56
N VAL A 10 11.10 5.27 -4.42
CA VAL A 10 10.46 4.93 -3.13
C VAL A 10 9.56 3.72 -3.30
N ASN A 11 9.59 2.79 -2.35
CA ASN A 11 8.58 1.74 -2.24
C ASN A 11 7.34 2.30 -1.54
N PHE A 12 6.41 2.86 -2.31
CA PHE A 12 5.06 3.13 -1.82
C PHE A 12 4.23 1.84 -1.86
N LEU A 13 3.96 1.28 -0.69
CA LEU A 13 3.29 -0.01 -0.53
C LEU A 13 1.88 0.20 0.05
N ASP A 14 0.86 -0.12 -0.74
CA ASP A 14 -0.54 -0.07 -0.32
C ASP A 14 -0.97 -1.41 0.28
N ALA A 15 -1.23 -1.41 1.59
CA ALA A 15 -1.53 -2.56 2.41
C ALA A 15 -3.01 -3.01 2.37
N ARG A 16 -3.86 -2.35 1.57
CA ARG A 16 -5.25 -2.75 1.38
C ARG A 16 -5.37 -4.08 0.63
N HIS A 17 -6.53 -4.72 0.75
CA HIS A 17 -6.82 -5.94 0.00
C HIS A 17 -6.76 -5.69 -1.51
N ARG A 18 -6.44 -6.74 -2.28
CA ARG A 18 -6.33 -6.69 -3.74
C ARG A 18 -7.57 -6.08 -4.39
N GLY A 19 -8.76 -6.46 -3.92
CA GLY A 19 -10.03 -5.96 -4.46
C GLY A 19 -10.22 -4.46 -4.25
N GLN A 20 -9.87 -3.95 -3.06
CA GLN A 20 -9.90 -2.51 -2.75
C GLN A 20 -8.91 -1.72 -3.59
N PHE A 21 -7.70 -2.25 -3.79
CA PHE A 21 -6.68 -1.60 -4.62
C PHE A 21 -7.06 -1.57 -6.10
N ASN A 22 -7.64 -2.66 -6.60
CA ASN A 22 -8.03 -2.83 -8.01
C ASN A 22 -9.42 -2.23 -8.34
N GLY A 23 -10.20 -1.85 -7.32
CA GLY A 23 -11.57 -1.35 -7.48
C GLY A 23 -12.58 -2.43 -7.87
N THR A 24 -12.30 -3.70 -7.56
CA THR A 24 -13.23 -4.82 -7.80
C THR A 24 -14.13 -5.12 -6.60
N GLU A 25 -13.87 -4.47 -5.46
CA GLU A 25 -14.63 -4.53 -4.21
C GLU A 25 -14.79 -3.10 -3.66
N ASP A 26 -15.59 -2.95 -2.60
CA ASP A 26 -15.72 -1.68 -1.90
C ASP A 26 -14.34 -1.16 -1.44
N THR A 27 -13.96 -0.01 -1.98
CA THR A 27 -12.66 0.61 -1.73
C THR A 27 -12.59 1.32 -0.37
N GLY A 28 -13.74 1.61 0.27
CA GLY A 28 -13.85 2.48 1.44
C GLY A 28 -13.64 3.97 1.14
N LEU A 29 -13.58 4.32 -0.15
CA LEU A 29 -13.47 5.68 -0.66
C LEU A 29 -14.82 6.14 -1.20
N ASP A 30 -15.07 7.45 -1.13
CA ASP A 30 -16.20 8.12 -1.75
C ASP A 30 -15.97 8.19 -3.27
N PRO A 31 -16.71 7.38 -4.06
CA PRO A 31 -16.46 7.27 -5.49
C PRO A 31 -16.88 8.52 -6.26
N TYR A 32 -17.58 9.46 -5.63
CA TYR A 32 -17.92 10.76 -6.20
C TYR A 32 -16.82 11.81 -5.99
N ARG A 33 -15.82 11.52 -5.14
CA ARG A 33 -14.66 12.38 -4.92
C ARG A 33 -13.43 11.96 -5.70
N VAL A 34 -13.19 10.65 -5.79
CA VAL A 34 -11.97 10.10 -6.38
C VAL A 34 -12.18 9.65 -7.83
N GLY A 35 -11.11 9.64 -8.61
CA GLY A 35 -11.13 9.23 -10.03
C GLY A 35 -10.81 7.75 -10.26
N GLY A 36 -10.50 6.98 -9.22
CA GLY A 36 -10.10 5.58 -9.30
C GLY A 36 -10.03 4.91 -7.92
N SER A 37 -9.34 3.79 -7.82
CA SER A 37 -9.20 2.99 -6.59
C SER A 37 -7.82 3.08 -5.95
N ASN A 38 -6.80 3.50 -6.69
CA ASN A 38 -5.42 3.59 -6.20
C ASN A 38 -4.68 4.85 -6.69
N ILE A 39 -3.52 5.09 -6.09
CA ILE A 39 -2.61 6.17 -6.48
C ILE A 39 -1.61 5.58 -7.50
N PRO A 40 -1.53 6.12 -8.73
CA PRO A 40 -0.59 5.64 -9.73
C PRO A 40 0.86 5.60 -9.22
N GLY A 41 1.56 4.50 -9.49
CA GLY A 41 2.93 4.26 -9.04
C GLY A 41 3.05 3.55 -7.69
N PHE A 42 1.96 3.44 -6.92
CA PHE A 42 1.95 2.66 -5.69
C PHE A 42 1.84 1.17 -6.05
N LYS A 43 2.48 0.31 -5.25
CA LYS A 43 2.45 -1.15 -5.41
C LYS A 43 1.53 -1.71 -4.34
N ASN A 44 0.67 -2.64 -4.71
CA ASN A 44 -0.19 -3.27 -3.73
C ASN A 44 0.55 -4.40 -3.01
N ALA A 45 0.51 -4.37 -1.68
CA ALA A 45 1.16 -5.32 -0.79
C ALA A 45 0.24 -5.57 0.43
N PRO A 46 -0.87 -6.32 0.28
CA PRO A 46 -1.86 -6.54 1.32
C PRO A 46 -1.24 -7.20 2.56
N ALA A 47 -1.36 -6.55 3.71
CA ALA A 47 -0.82 -7.09 4.96
C ALA A 47 -1.44 -8.45 5.34
N ALA A 48 -2.69 -8.68 4.93
CA ALA A 48 -3.41 -9.93 5.19
C ALA A 48 -2.75 -11.16 4.53
N GLU A 49 -2.05 -10.98 3.39
CA GLU A 49 -1.36 -12.09 2.70
C GLU A 49 -0.11 -12.58 3.45
N LEU A 50 0.31 -11.87 4.51
CA LEU A 50 1.45 -12.22 5.36
C LEU A 50 1.05 -13.03 6.61
N VAL A 51 -0.25 -13.25 6.79
CA VAL A 51 -0.80 -14.11 7.84
C VAL A 51 -1.18 -15.46 7.20
N ASN A 52 -0.79 -16.56 7.83
CA ASN A 52 -1.13 -17.91 7.39
C ASN A 52 -2.51 -18.34 7.93
N ASP A 53 -2.98 -19.51 7.49
CA ASP A 53 -4.31 -20.04 7.86
C ASP A 53 -4.46 -20.31 9.37
N ASN A 54 -3.34 -20.44 10.10
CA ASN A 54 -3.32 -20.58 11.56
C ASN A 54 -3.37 -19.23 12.30
N GLY A 55 -3.52 -18.11 11.59
CA GLY A 55 -3.54 -16.77 12.16
C GLY A 55 -2.17 -16.27 12.61
N GLN A 56 -1.08 -16.90 12.16
CA GLN A 56 0.29 -16.52 12.50
C GLN A 56 0.95 -15.79 11.34
N LEU A 57 1.97 -14.97 11.63
CA LEU A 57 2.82 -14.43 10.56
C LEU A 57 3.52 -15.58 9.83
N LYS A 58 3.65 -15.45 8.51
CA LYS A 58 4.54 -16.29 7.70
C LYS A 58 5.98 -16.18 8.19
N SER A 59 6.82 -17.15 7.83
CA SER A 59 8.24 -17.10 8.17
C SER A 59 8.92 -15.89 7.52
N THR A 60 10.02 -15.44 8.12
CA THR A 60 10.78 -14.30 7.62
C THR A 60 11.23 -14.47 6.15
N ASP A 61 11.59 -15.67 5.73
CA ASP A 61 11.98 -15.93 4.34
C ASP A 61 10.79 -15.89 3.37
N GLU A 62 9.63 -16.41 3.78
CA GLU A 62 8.39 -16.28 2.99
C GLU A 62 7.97 -14.81 2.86
N ILE A 63 8.08 -14.02 3.94
CA ILE A 63 7.78 -12.58 3.92
C ILE A 63 8.72 -11.86 2.94
N ARG A 64 10.04 -12.13 2.98
CA ARG A 64 11.00 -11.53 2.05
C ARG A 64 10.69 -11.88 0.60
N GLN A 65 10.46 -13.16 0.31
CA GLN A 65 10.10 -13.61 -1.04
C GLN A 65 8.82 -12.94 -1.53
N TRP A 66 7.81 -12.87 -0.67
CA TRP A 66 6.55 -12.20 -0.98
C TRP A 66 6.74 -10.70 -1.24
N LEU A 67 7.61 -10.00 -0.49
CA LEU A 67 7.90 -8.59 -0.74
C LEU A 67 8.47 -8.38 -2.15
N TYR A 68 9.53 -9.12 -2.52
CA TYR A 68 10.13 -9.04 -3.85
C TYR A 68 9.11 -9.38 -4.96
N ALA A 69 8.27 -10.40 -4.75
CA ALA A 69 7.20 -10.76 -5.69
C ALA A 69 6.17 -9.62 -5.88
N ASN A 70 5.98 -8.77 -4.87
CA ASN A 70 5.13 -7.58 -4.93
C ASN A 70 5.87 -6.31 -5.39
N GLY A 71 7.04 -6.49 -6.00
CA GLY A 71 7.80 -5.43 -6.64
C GLY A 71 8.56 -4.53 -5.67
N TYR A 72 8.72 -4.91 -4.40
CA TYR A 72 9.63 -4.24 -3.48
C TYR A 72 11.06 -4.21 -4.03
N LYS A 73 11.78 -3.11 -3.78
CA LYS A 73 13.17 -2.89 -4.19
C LYS A 73 14.03 -2.59 -2.97
N SER A 74 15.10 -3.36 -2.76
CA SER A 74 15.91 -3.30 -1.53
C SER A 74 16.70 -2.02 -1.33
N ASP A 75 17.01 -1.32 -2.42
CA ASP A 75 17.74 -0.06 -2.44
C ASP A 75 16.86 1.19 -2.25
N HIS A 76 15.55 1.02 -2.09
CA HIS A 76 14.60 2.13 -1.98
C HIS A 76 13.96 2.22 -0.58
N PRO A 77 13.81 3.42 0.00
CA PRO A 77 13.06 3.61 1.24
C PRO A 77 11.62 3.12 1.11
N VAL A 78 11.05 2.66 2.22
CA VAL A 78 9.68 2.12 2.28
C VAL A 78 8.74 3.11 2.94
N VAL A 79 7.59 3.34 2.31
CA VAL A 79 6.44 4.04 2.88
C VAL A 79 5.20 3.17 2.70
N THR A 80 4.51 2.86 3.80
CA THR A 80 3.27 2.07 3.77
C THR A 80 2.03 2.97 3.92
N ILE A 81 0.93 2.54 3.32
CA ILE A 81 -0.38 3.21 3.34
C ILE A 81 -1.49 2.15 3.36
N CYS A 82 -2.68 2.49 3.89
CA CYS A 82 -3.90 1.74 3.61
C CYS A 82 -5.09 2.72 3.49
N ASN A 83 -6.27 2.44 4.04
CA ASN A 83 -7.34 3.44 4.14
C ASN A 83 -7.12 4.43 5.29
N THR A 84 -6.86 3.93 6.51
CA THR A 84 -6.79 4.71 7.77
C THR A 84 -5.56 4.39 8.64
N GLY A 85 -4.48 3.90 8.04
CA GLY A 85 -3.20 3.67 8.71
C GLY A 85 -3.02 2.35 9.47
N MET A 86 -4.09 1.59 9.77
CA MET A 86 -3.96 0.35 10.57
C MET A 86 -3.17 -0.77 9.84
N GLN A 87 -3.64 -1.22 8.68
CA GLN A 87 -2.94 -2.24 7.89
C GLN A 87 -1.55 -1.76 7.42
N ALA A 88 -1.40 -0.45 7.18
CA ALA A 88 -0.11 0.15 6.86
C ALA A 88 0.91 -0.04 7.99
N SER A 89 0.48 0.15 9.24
CA SER A 89 1.31 -0.03 10.42
C SER A 89 1.68 -1.50 10.64
N MET A 90 0.72 -2.41 10.42
CA MET A 90 0.98 -3.85 10.45
C MET A 90 2.02 -4.25 9.40
N LEU A 91 1.86 -3.80 8.14
CA LEU A 91 2.82 -4.08 7.08
C LEU A 91 4.23 -3.53 7.40
N ALA A 92 4.31 -2.29 7.89
CA ALA A 92 5.58 -1.68 8.29
C ALA A 92 6.28 -2.50 9.40
N HIS A 93 5.53 -2.95 10.40
CA HIS A 93 6.08 -3.78 11.47
C HIS A 93 6.58 -5.13 10.95
N ILE A 94 5.80 -5.82 10.10
CA ILE A 94 6.21 -7.10 9.52
C ILE A 94 7.48 -6.94 8.67
N ILE A 95 7.57 -5.88 7.86
CA ILE A 95 8.79 -5.57 7.10
C ILE A 95 9.97 -5.35 8.03
N SER A 96 9.80 -4.63 9.15
CA SER A 96 10.90 -4.39 10.10
C SER A 96 11.43 -5.67 10.78
N ILE A 97 10.57 -6.69 10.95
CA ILE A 97 10.99 -8.00 11.47
C ILE A 97 11.71 -8.79 10.38
N ALA A 98 11.18 -8.79 9.16
CA ALA A 98 11.73 -9.58 8.08
C ALA A 98 13.01 -8.99 7.49
N VAL A 99 13.17 -7.67 7.51
CA VAL A 99 14.25 -6.93 6.88
C VAL A 99 14.78 -5.89 7.88
N PRO A 100 15.51 -6.33 8.92
CA PRO A 100 15.87 -5.49 10.08
C PRO A 100 16.76 -4.29 9.73
N GLU A 101 17.42 -4.31 8.58
CA GLU A 101 18.21 -3.21 8.04
C GLU A 101 17.36 -2.04 7.51
N ILE A 102 16.04 -2.19 7.44
CA ILE A 102 15.11 -1.19 6.93
C ILE A 102 14.24 -0.63 8.04
N SER A 103 14.00 0.67 7.98
CA SER A 103 13.04 1.38 8.82
C SER A 103 11.87 1.89 7.96
N PRO A 104 10.79 1.11 7.81
CA PRO A 104 9.62 1.54 7.06
C PRO A 104 8.92 2.71 7.73
N ARG A 105 8.45 3.67 6.95
CA ARG A 105 7.62 4.78 7.44
C ARG A 105 6.16 4.52 7.13
N VAL A 106 5.28 4.95 8.03
CA VAL A 106 3.83 4.85 7.82
C VAL A 106 3.30 6.22 7.43
N TYR A 107 2.62 6.31 6.28
CA TYR A 107 1.80 7.48 6.00
C TYR A 107 0.42 7.30 6.64
N ASN A 108 0.30 7.75 7.89
CA ASN A 108 -0.86 7.48 8.75
C ASN A 108 -2.18 7.97 8.13
N GLY A 109 -2.21 9.22 7.61
CA GLY A 109 -3.42 9.79 7.00
C GLY A 109 -3.95 8.99 5.81
N SER A 110 -3.07 8.26 5.11
CA SER A 110 -3.45 7.19 4.20
C SER A 110 -4.41 7.64 3.08
N MET A 111 -5.20 6.74 2.51
CA MET A 111 -6.11 7.09 1.40
C MET A 111 -7.21 8.07 1.83
N LYS A 112 -7.69 8.04 3.09
CA LYS A 112 -8.73 8.97 3.56
C LYS A 112 -8.23 10.42 3.67
N GLU A 113 -6.98 10.65 4.09
CA GLU A 113 -6.42 12.00 4.02
C GLU A 113 -6.29 12.44 2.56
N MET A 114 -5.79 11.56 1.67
CA MET A 114 -5.61 11.88 0.26
C MET A 114 -6.94 12.18 -0.44
N GLU A 115 -7.97 11.39 -0.18
CA GLU A 115 -9.35 11.62 -0.65
C GLU A 115 -9.87 13.01 -0.26
N LEU A 116 -9.55 13.48 0.94
CA LEU A 116 -10.02 14.79 1.43
C LEU A 116 -9.18 15.95 0.92
N ARG A 117 -7.86 15.77 0.78
CA ARG A 117 -6.92 16.86 0.51
C ARG A 117 -6.48 16.98 -0.95
N ASP A 118 -6.35 15.86 -1.66
CA ASP A 118 -5.95 15.82 -3.07
C ASP A 118 -6.53 14.58 -3.78
N PRO A 119 -7.87 14.49 -3.92
CA PRO A 119 -8.54 13.30 -4.45
C PRO A 119 -8.13 12.95 -5.88
N LYS A 120 -7.62 13.92 -6.64
CA LYS A 120 -7.14 13.73 -8.03
C LYS A 120 -5.92 12.79 -8.10
N ARG A 121 -5.19 12.62 -7.00
CA ARG A 121 -4.10 11.62 -6.90
C ARG A 121 -4.61 10.19 -6.88
N ILE A 122 -5.85 9.96 -6.43
CA ILE A 122 -6.50 8.66 -6.47
C ILE A 122 -7.19 8.53 -7.83
N SER A 123 -6.42 8.17 -8.85
CA SER A 123 -6.83 8.17 -10.26
C SER A 123 -6.47 6.91 -11.02
N GLY A 124 -5.75 5.97 -10.39
CA GLY A 124 -5.43 4.68 -10.98
C GLY A 124 -6.45 3.60 -10.61
N GLY A 125 -6.43 2.49 -11.34
CA GLY A 125 -7.37 1.38 -11.13
C GLY A 125 -8.78 1.68 -11.63
N ARG A 126 -9.77 0.93 -11.16
CA ARG A 126 -11.18 1.09 -11.55
C ARG A 126 -11.91 1.96 -10.53
N SER A 127 -12.87 2.76 -10.98
CA SER A 127 -13.85 3.35 -10.09
C SER A 127 -14.82 2.28 -9.61
N HIS A 128 -14.95 2.11 -8.29
CA HIS A 128 -15.95 1.25 -7.69
C HIS A 128 -17.18 2.08 -7.34
N LEU A 129 -18.25 1.97 -8.13
CA LEU A 129 -19.53 2.59 -7.81
C LEU A 129 -20.39 1.58 -7.03
N PRO A 130 -20.98 1.96 -5.88
CA PRO A 130 -21.95 1.12 -5.21
C PRO A 130 -23.15 0.90 -6.16
N ASN A 131 -23.57 -0.36 -6.29
CA ASN A 131 -24.77 -0.74 -7.03
C ASN A 131 -26.04 -0.25 -6.32
#